data_AF-A0A969R3M2-F1
#
_entry.id   AF-A0A969R3M2-F1
#
_cell.length_a   1.000
_cell.length_b   1.000
_cell.length_c   1.000
_cell.angle_alpha   90.00
_cell.angle_beta   90.00
_cell.angle_gamma   90.00
#
_symmetry.space_group_name_H-M   'P 1'
#
loop_
_entity.id
_entity.type
_entity.pdbx_description
1 polymer ?
#
loop_
_entity_poly.entity_id
_entity_poly.type
_entity_poly.pdbx_seq_one_letter_code
_entity_poly.pdbx_strand_id
1 'polypeptide(L)' 'MAFWIRLIYERNVYVIDLDRVAAFCQISKGRISFGLPDGETTIVVHRQTDPESYLALLDYVESRTGHRLEE' A
#
# COMPACT_ATOMS: atom_id res chain seq x y z
N MET A 1 6.22 0.59 16.17
CA MET A 1 6.94 0.08 14.98
C MET A 1 6.62 1.01 13.83
N ALA A 2 7.60 1.32 12.98
CA ALA A 2 7.36 2.05 11.74
C ALA A 2 7.28 1.03 10.60
N PHE A 3 6.20 1.08 9.83
CA PHE A 3 5.95 0.14 8.74
C PHE A 3 6.38 0.77 7.42
N TRP A 4 7.59 0.43 6.96
CA TRP A 4 8.16 0.97 5.73
C TRP A 4 7.99 -0.02 4.58
N ILE A 5 7.54 0.49 3.44
CA ILE A 5 7.57 -0.26 2.18
C ILE A 5 8.45 0.45 1.17
N ARG A 6 9.06 -0.32 0.26
CA ARG A 6 9.87 0.19 -0.83
C ARG A 6 9.27 -0.23 -2.16
N LEU A 7 8.82 0.74 -2.94
CA LEU A 7 8.25 0.52 -4.27
C LEU A 7 9.22 1.02 -5.34
N ILE A 8 9.29 0.30 -6.45
CA ILE A 8 10.02 0.74 -7.65
C ILE A 8 8.99 0.99 -8.75
N TYR A 9 8.94 2.22 -9.25
CA TYR A 9 8.09 2.57 -10.39
C TYR A 9 8.91 3.39 -11.38
N GLU A 10 8.92 2.94 -12.63
CA GLU A 10 9.80 3.46 -13.69
C GLU A 10 11.28 3.42 -13.25
N ARG A 11 11.91 4.58 -13.07
CA ARG A 11 13.30 4.72 -12.61
C ARG A 11 13.41 5.28 -11.20
N ASN A 12 12.27 5.41 -10.52
CA ASN A 12 12.19 6.02 -9.20
C ASN A 12 11.98 4.95 -8.13
N VAL A 13 12.58 5.20 -6.96
CA VAL A 13 12.40 4.40 -5.76
C VAL A 13 11.60 5.22 -4.77
N TYR A 14 10.46 4.69 -4.35
CA TYR A 14 9.60 5.29 -3.34
C TYR A 14 9.79 4.51 -2.04
N VAL A 15 10.04 5.24 -0.96
CA VAL A 15 10.13 4.68 0.40
C VAL A 15 9.04 5.35 1.21
N ILE A 16 8.07 4.56 1.67
CA ILE A 16 6.82 5.07 2.22
C ILE A 16 6.64 4.52 3.63
N ASP A 17 6.35 5.43 4.56
CA ASP A 17 5.90 5.13 5.90
C ASP A 17 4.38 4.91 5.89
N LEU A 18 3.94 3.67 6.07
CA LEU A 18 2.53 3.30 6.08
C LEU A 18 1.77 3.93 7.27
N ASP A 19 2.45 4.33 8.34
CA ASP A 19 1.82 5.03 9.48
C ASP A 19 1.46 6.49 9.13
N ARG A 20 2.00 7.04 8.03
CA ARG A 20 1.69 8.39 7.54
C ARG A 20 0.68 8.40 6.40
N VAL A 21 0.27 7.25 5.92
CA VAL A 21 -0.71 7.12 4.84
C VAL A 21 -2.10 7.48 5.36
N ALA A 22 -2.83 8.31 4.61
CA ALA A 22 -4.12 8.83 5.03
C ALA A 22 -5.24 7.77 4.96
N ALA A 23 -5.26 6.98 3.89
CA ALA A 23 -6.26 5.94 3.67
C ALA A 23 -5.76 4.86 2.70
N PHE A 24 -6.21 3.63 2.92
CA PHE A 24 -6.06 2.50 2.00
C PHE A 24 -7.42 2.17 1.37
N CYS A 25 -7.44 1.90 0.08
CA CYS A 25 -8.63 1.53 -0.67
C CYS A 25 -8.33 0.36 -1.61
N GLN A 26 -9.12 -0.71 -1.51
CA GLN A 26 -9.08 -1.79 -2.48
C GLN A 26 -9.95 -1.41 -3.69
N ILE A 27 -9.34 -1.28 -4.87
CA ILE A 27 -10.05 -0.82 -6.07
C ILE A 27 -10.70 -1.99 -6.82
N SER A 28 -10.05 -3.16 -6.84
CA SER A 28 -10.56 -4.41 -7.44
C SER A 28 -9.64 -5.59 -7.10
N LYS A 29 -10.04 -6.83 -7.44
CA LYS A 29 -9.25 -8.07 -7.28
C LYS A 29 -7.74 -7.86 -7.49
N GLY A 30 -6.97 -7.83 -6.41
CA GLY A 30 -5.51 -7.72 -6.47
C GLY A 30 -4.93 -6.31 -6.66
N ARG A 31 -5.71 -5.24 -6.47
CA ARG A 31 -5.22 -3.85 -6.48
C ARG A 31 -5.54 -3.13 -5.18
N ILE A 32 -4.49 -2.65 -4.51
CA ILE A 32 -4.61 -1.75 -3.36
C ILE A 32 -4.07 -0.40 -3.78
N SER A 33 -4.80 0.64 -3.43
CA SER A 33 -4.37 2.03 -3.59
C SER A 33 -4.32 2.73 -2.25
N PHE A 34 -3.47 3.73 -2.15
CA PHE A 34 -3.42 4.59 -1.00
C PHE A 34 -2.92 5.98 -1.36
N GLY A 35 -3.39 6.97 -0.60
CA GLY A 35 -3.01 8.37 -0.75
C GLY A 35 -1.95 8.79 0.26
N LEU A 36 -0.96 9.55 -0.18
CA LEU A 36 -0.05 10.26 0.71
C LEU A 36 -0.76 11.47 1.35
N PRO A 37 -0.36 11.91 2.55
CA PRO A 37 -1.03 12.98 3.29
C PRO A 37 -1.00 14.33 2.56
N ASP A 38 -0.05 14.53 1.64
CA ASP A 38 0.04 15.73 0.79
C ASP A 38 -1.03 15.77 -0.32
N GLY A 39 -1.83 14.70 -0.47
CA GLY A 39 -3.04 14.66 -1.31
C GLY A 39 -2.83 14.60 -2.82
N GLU A 40 -1.62 14.90 -3.33
CA GLU A 40 -1.34 14.96 -4.77
C GLU A 40 -1.01 13.60 -5.40
N THR A 41 -0.54 12.63 -4.61
CA THR A 41 -0.05 11.35 -5.13
C THR A 41 -0.87 10.18 -4.61
N THR A 42 -1.53 9.48 -5.54
CA THR A 42 -2.16 8.17 -5.29
C THR A 42 -1.23 7.09 -5.81
N ILE A 43 -0.89 6.14 -4.94
CA ILE A 43 -0.06 5.00 -5.28
C ILE A 43 -0.96 3.78 -5.45
N VAL A 44 -0.73 3.00 -6.51
CA VAL A 44 -1.47 1.77 -6.79
C VAL A 44 -0.49 0.60 -6.87
N VAL A 45 -0.68 -0.38 -6.00
CA VAL A 45 0.11 -1.62 -5.96
C VAL A 45 -0.73 -2.77 -6.50
N HIS A 46 -0.17 -3.49 -7.47
CA HIS A 46 -0.83 -4.61 -8.13
C HIS A 46 -0.20 -5.94 -7.73
N ARG A 47 -1.02 -6.88 -7.25
CA ARG A 47 -0.61 -8.19 -6.73
C ARG A 47 0.29 -8.97 -7.71
N GLN A 48 0.06 -8.89 -9.03
CA GLN A 48 0.84 -9.64 -10.01
C GLN A 48 2.22 -9.03 -10.29
N THR A 49 2.36 -7.70 -10.22
CA THR A 49 3.62 -7.03 -10.58
C THR A 49 4.51 -6.81 -9.36
N ASP A 50 3.90 -6.64 -8.19
CA ASP A 50 4.60 -6.43 -6.92
C ASP A 50 3.87 -7.17 -5.78
N PRO A 51 3.97 -8.51 -5.74
CA PRO A 51 3.27 -9.34 -4.76
C PRO A 51 3.79 -9.12 -3.33
N GLU A 52 5.07 -8.81 -3.16
CA GLU A 52 5.68 -8.61 -1.85
C GLU A 52 5.11 -7.35 -1.18
N SER A 53 5.13 -6.22 -1.89
CA SER A 53 4.54 -4.98 -1.37
C SER A 53 3.04 -5.10 -1.19
N TYR A 54 2.35 -5.84 -2.07
CA TYR A 54 0.92 -6.10 -1.93
C TYR A 54 0.60 -6.87 -0.64
N LEU A 55 1.36 -7.92 -0.32
CA LEU A 55 1.17 -8.69 0.92
C LEU A 55 1.51 -7.86 2.16
N ALA A 56 2.60 -7.10 2.13
CA ALA A 56 2.97 -6.21 3.24
C ALA A 56 1.86 -5.18 3.54
N LEU A 57 1.20 -4.66 2.50
CA LEU A 57 0.05 -3.76 2.64
C LEU A 57 -1.16 -4.46 3.26
N LEU A 58 -1.45 -5.71 2.88
CA LEU A 58 -2.53 -6.49 3.48
C LEU A 58 -2.29 -6.75 4.96
N ASP A 59 -1.10 -7.24 5.30
CA ASP A 59 -0.72 -7.54 6.68
C ASP A 59 -0.74 -6.27 7.54
N TYR A 60 -0.28 -5.15 6.99
CA TYR A 60 -0.36 -3.86 7.66
C TYR A 60 -1.80 -3.47 7.97
N VAL A 61 -2.68 -3.47 6.97
CA VAL A 61 -4.09 -3.08 7.15
C VAL A 61 -4.80 -4.02 8.13
N GLU A 62 -4.58 -5.33 8.03
CA GLU A 62 -5.15 -6.31 8.95
C GLU A 62 -4.64 -6.10 10.38
N SER A 63 -3.33 -5.88 10.57
CA SER A 63 -2.76 -5.64 11.90
C SER A 63 -3.27 -4.36 12.57
N ARG A 64 -3.64 -3.35 11.78
CA ARG A 64 -4.11 -2.04 12.28
C ARG A 64 -5.62 -1.98 12.47
N THR A 65 -6.37 -2.63 11.61
CA THR A 65 -7.84 -2.51 11.58
C THR A 65 -8.55 -3.76 12.09
N GLY A 66 -7.86 -4.90 12.17
CA GLY A 66 -8.47 -6.20 12.39
C GLY A 66 -9.24 -6.75 11.19
N HIS A 67 -9.22 -6.04 10.06
CA HIS A 67 -9.91 -6.41 8.82
C HIS A 67 -8.91 -6.60 7.69
N ARG A 68 -8.99 -7.75 7.01
CA ARG A 68 -8.17 -8.03 5.84
C ARG A 68 -8.86 -7.54 4.58
N LEU A 69 -8.14 -6.79 3.75
CA LEU A 69 -8.62 -6.35 2.43
C LEU A 69 -8.52 -7.53 1.44
N GLU A 70 -9.42 -8.50 1.56
CA GLU A 70 -9.59 -9.58 0.60
C GLU A 70 -10.99 -9.60 0.00
N GLU A 71 -11.12 -10.35 -1.10
CA GLU A 71 -12.40 -10.61 -1.78
C GLU A 71 -13.43 -11.29 -0.89
#